data_AF-A0A939X6F3-F1
#
_entry.id   AF-A0A939X6F3-F1
#
_cell.length_a   1.000
_cell.length_b   1.000
_cell.length_c   1.000
_cell.angle_alpha   90.00
_cell.angle_beta   90.00
_cell.angle_gamma   90.00
#
_symmetry.space_group_name_H-M   'P 1'
#
loop_
_entity.id
_entity.type
_entity.pdbx_description
1 polymer ?
#
loop_
_entity_poly.entity_id
_entity_poly.type
_entity_poly.pdbx_seq_one_letter_code
_entity_poly.pdbx_strand_id
1 'polypeptide(L)' 'KEPVLAFDGKSFLSIDSECIPAEKIVNTIGCGDAFAAGFASVLAETGGFEEAVRQGIKCGALNAMTLQPGSIEQK' A
#
# COMPACT_ATOMS: atom_id res chain seq x y z
N LYS A 1 -0.40 -6.30 -15.10
CA LYS A 1 -0.24 -5.81 -13.72
C LYS A 1 0.47 -4.47 -13.81
N GLU A 2 -0.08 -3.42 -13.22
CA GLU A 2 0.57 -2.10 -13.20
C GLU A 2 1.42 -2.00 -11.92
N PRO A 3 2.74 -1.78 -12.04
CA PRO A 3 3.61 -1.66 -10.87
C PRO A 3 3.44 -0.29 -10.20
N VAL A 4 3.80 -0.23 -8.92
CA VAL A 4 4.02 1.04 -8.23
C VAL A 4 5.45 1.50 -8.52
N LEU A 5 5.57 2.71 -9.07
CA LEU A 5 6.86 3.37 -9.27
C LEU A 5 7.19 4.23 -8.05
N ALA A 6 8.39 4.06 -7.51
CA ALA A 6 8.89 4.86 -6.39
C ALA A 6 10.30 5.38 -6.69
N PHE A 7 10.66 6.51 -6.10
CA PHE A 7 12.00 7.12 -6.22
C PHE A 7 12.49 7.49 -4.82
N ASP A 8 13.65 6.96 -4.42
CA ASP A 8 14.22 7.16 -3.09
C ASP A 8 15.18 8.36 -3.00
N GLY A 9 15.30 9.13 -4.08
CA GLY A 9 16.28 10.21 -4.24
C GLY A 9 17.55 9.79 -4.99
N LYS A 10 17.75 8.50 -5.26
CA LYS A 10 18.93 7.95 -5.95
C LYS A 10 18.56 7.06 -7.12
N SER A 11 17.57 6.20 -6.96
CA SER A 11 17.14 5.23 -7.98
C SER A 11 15.63 5.11 -8.04
N PHE A 12 15.15 4.68 -9.22
CA PHE A 12 13.75 4.30 -9.40
C PHE A 12 13.56 2.83 -9.07
N LEU A 13 12.51 2.54 -8.32
CA LEU A 13 12.03 1.22 -7.99
C LEU A 13 10.72 0.97 -8.72
N SER A 14 10.59 -0.22 -9.31
CA SER A 14 9.33 -0.73 -9.85
C SER A 14 8.92 -1.90 -9.00
N ILE A 15 7.88 -1.72 -8.18
CA ILE A 15 7.41 -2.71 -7.23
C ILE A 15 6.10 -3.28 -7.75
N ASP A 16 6.07 -4.58 -7.99
CA ASP A 16 4.85 -5.27 -8.38
C ASP A 16 3.79 -5.09 -7.29
N SER A 17 2.63 -4.58 -7.68
CA SER A 17 1.48 -4.49 -6.80
C SER A 17 0.80 -5.87 -6.70
N GLU A 18 0.45 -6.26 -5.48
CA GLU A 18 -0.40 -7.42 -5.28
C GLU A 18 -1.82 -7.07 -5.76
N CYS A 19 -2.14 -7.51 -6.98
CA CYS A 19 -3.38 -7.15 -7.64
C CYS A 19 -4.54 -7.85 -6.91
N ILE A 20 -5.44 -7.06 -6.34
CA ILE A 20 -6.67 -7.58 -5.75
C ILE A 20 -7.65 -7.87 -6.90
N PRO A 21 -8.28 -9.06 -6.93
CA PRO A 21 -9.36 -9.34 -7.87
C PRO A 21 -10.45 -8.26 -7.78
N ALA A 22 -10.94 -7.78 -8.92
CA ALA A 22 -11.88 -6.66 -8.99
C ALA A 22 -13.16 -6.91 -8.18
N GLU A 23 -13.62 -8.16 -8.14
CA GLU A 23 -14.77 -8.61 -7.37
C GLU A 23 -14.60 -8.52 -5.84
N LYS A 24 -13.37 -8.34 -5.35
CA LYS A 24 -13.08 -8.14 -3.92
C LYS A 24 -12.96 -6.66 -3.54
N ILE A 25 -12.95 -5.75 -4.51
CA ILE A 25 -12.86 -4.31 -4.25
C ILE A 25 -14.24 -3.82 -3.80
N VAL A 26 -14.30 -3.24 -2.59
CA VAL A 26 -15.52 -2.72 -1.96
C VAL A 26 -15.56 -1.20 -2.04
N ASN A 27 -14.46 -0.52 -1.70
CA ASN A 27 -14.40 0.93 -1.64
C ASN A 27 -12.95 1.42 -1.79
N THR A 28 -12.67 2.40 -2.65
CA THR A 28 -11.32 2.94 -2.86
C THR A 28 -11.00 4.19 -2.04
N ILE A 29 -11.99 4.74 -1.33
CA ILE A 29 -11.79 5.92 -0.47
C ILE A 29 -10.85 5.54 0.68
N GLY A 30 -9.83 6.37 0.91
CA GLY A 30 -8.84 6.16 1.96
C GLY A 30 -7.70 5.20 1.61
N CYS A 31 -7.65 4.61 0.41
CA CYS A 31 -6.54 3.72 0.02
C CYS A 31 -5.19 4.45 0.00
N GLY A 32 -5.17 5.73 -0.38
CA GLY A 32 -3.95 6.56 -0.33
C GLY A 32 -3.48 6.84 1.10
N ASP A 33 -4.41 7.12 2.01
CA ASP A 33 -4.09 7.33 3.43
C ASP A 33 -3.58 6.04 4.08
N ALA A 34 -4.23 4.91 3.77
CA ALA A 34 -3.78 3.59 4.23
C ALA A 34 -2.40 3.25 3.68
N PHE A 35 -2.11 3.56 2.41
CA PHE A 35 -0.76 3.44 1.85
C PHE A 35 0.24 4.28 2.63
N ALA A 36 -0.05 5.56 2.84
CA ALA A 36 0.85 6.47 3.55
C ALA A 36 1.09 6.01 4.99
N ALA A 37 0.06 5.53 5.69
CA ALA A 37 0.17 5.01 7.04
C ALA A 37 1.05 3.75 7.12
N GLY A 38 0.83 2.77 6.23
CA GLY A 38 1.65 1.56 6.16
C GLY A 38 3.10 1.82 5.76
N PHE A 39 3.31 2.74 4.82
CA PHE A 39 4.64 3.20 4.43
C PHE A 39 5.35 3.85 5.62
N ALA A 40 4.71 4.84 6.27
CA ALA A 40 5.32 5.57 7.38
C ALA A 40 5.63 4.67 8.58
N SER A 41 4.77 3.68 8.89
CA SER A 41 4.99 2.78 10.02
C SER A 41 6.27 1.95 9.84
N VAL A 42 6.44 1.34 8.66
CA VAL A 42 7.62 0.51 8.38
C VAL A 42 8.86 1.37 8.16
N LEU A 43 8.75 2.50 7.46
CA LEU A 43 9.89 3.39 7.26
C LEU A 43 10.45 3.90 8.60
N ALA A 44 9.57 4.26 9.55
CA ALA A 44 9.97 4.73 10.87
C ALA A 44 10.63 3.62 11.71
N GLU A 45 10.22 2.36 11.54
CA GLU A 45 10.74 1.22 12.30
C GLU A 45 12.05 0.65 11.70
N THR A 46 12.09 0.42 10.38
CA THR A 46 13.18 -0.31 9.73
C THR A 46 14.13 0.59 8.94
N GLY A 47 13.69 1.78 8.53
CA GLY A 47 14.41 2.64 7.58
C GLY A 47 14.46 2.09 6.15
N GLY A 48 13.85 0.93 5.88
CA GLY A 48 13.87 0.27 4.58
C GLY A 48 12.84 0.88 3.62
N PHE A 49 13.30 1.67 2.63
CA PHE A 49 12.40 2.35 1.70
C PHE A 49 11.55 1.39 0.84
N GLU A 50 12.18 0.39 0.20
CA GLU A 50 11.44 -0.58 -0.62
C GLU A 50 10.44 -1.38 0.22
N GLU A 51 10.85 -1.81 1.41
CA GLU A 51 9.99 -2.53 2.36
C GLU A 51 8.78 -1.67 2.77
N ALA A 52 9.01 -0.39 3.07
CA ALA A 52 7.97 0.56 3.38
C ALA A 52 6.98 0.74 2.21
N VAL A 53 7.45 0.83 0.97
CA VAL A 53 6.55 0.91 -0.20
C VAL A 53 5.71 -0.36 -0.32
N ARG A 54 6.31 -1.55 -0.14
CA ARG A 54 5.56 -2.82 -0.15
C ARG A 54 4.49 -2.86 0.93
N GLN A 55 4.79 -2.37 2.13
CA GLN A 55 3.80 -2.28 3.21
C GLN A 55 2.69 -1.27 2.88
N GLY A 56 3.02 -0.12 2.30
CA GLY A 56 2.02 0.85 1.84
C GLY A 56 1.07 0.23 0.82
N ILE A 57 1.60 -0.48 -0.19
CA ILE A 57 0.79 -1.20 -1.19
C ILE A 57 -0.18 -2.17 -0.51
N LYS A 58 0.33 -2.97 0.43
CA LYS A 58 -0.47 -3.94 1.18
C LYS A 58 -1.59 -3.26 1.98
N CYS A 59 -1.30 -2.16 2.68
CA CYS A 59 -2.32 -1.44 3.45
C CYS A 59 -3.39 -0.80 2.55
N GLY A 60 -3.00 -0.17 1.44
CA GLY A 60 -3.95 0.35 0.46
C GLY A 60 -4.83 -0.75 -0.12
N ALA A 61 -4.26 -1.93 -0.36
CA ALA A 61 -5.00 -3.07 -0.84
C ALA A 61 -6.01 -3.60 0.21
N LEU A 62 -5.58 -3.76 1.46
CA LEU A 62 -6.48 -4.17 2.54
C LEU A 62 -7.64 -3.19 2.74
N ASN A 63 -7.37 -1.88 2.70
CA ASN A 63 -8.42 -0.87 2.79
C ASN A 63 -9.46 -1.00 1.66
N ALA A 64 -8.99 -1.29 0.44
CA ALA A 64 -9.87 -1.46 -0.72
C ALA A 64 -10.94 -2.55 -0.55
N MET A 65 -10.69 -3.52 0.33
CA MET A 65 -11.59 -4.64 0.63
C MET A 65 -12.51 -4.38 1.82
N THR A 66 -12.49 -3.19 2.40
CA THR A 66 -13.34 -2.79 3.54
C THR A 66 -14.40 -1.78 3.11
N LEU A 67 -15.53 -1.72 3.82
CA LEU A 67 -16.55 -0.71 3.57
C LEU A 67 -16.16 0.66 4.16
N GLN A 68 -15.55 0.64 5.35
CA GLN A 68 -15.17 1.84 6.09
C GLN A 68 -13.82 2.39 5.59
N PRO A 69 -13.76 3.64 5.10
CA PRO A 69 -12.50 4.26 4.69
C PRO A 69 -11.47 4.37 5.81
N GLY A 70 -10.19 4.20 5.47
CA GLY A 70 -9.07 4.34 6.41
C GLY A 70 -9.01 3.22 7.44
N SER A 71 -9.56 2.04 7.12
CA SER A 71 -9.57 0.88 8.00
C SER A 71 -9.01 -0.33 7.28
N ILE A 72 -8.34 -1.21 8.02
CA ILE A 72 -7.83 -2.49 7.52
C ILE A 72 -8.18 -3.58 8.51
N GLU A 73 -8.56 -4.74 8.01
CA GLU A 73 -8.84 -5.93 8.82
C GLU A 73 -7.77 -6.98 8.54
N GLN A 74 -7.23 -7.58 9.61
CA GLN A 74 -6.42 -8.80 9.49
C GLN A 74 -7.38 -9.99 9.54
N LYS A 75 -7.52 -10.70 8.42
CA LYS A 75 -8.16 -12.03 8.40
C LYS A 75 -7.12 -13.12 8.62
#